data_AF-A0AAV4B1J1-F1
#
_entry.id   AF-A0AAV4B1J1-F1
#
_cell.length_a   1.000
_cell.length_b   1.000
_cell.length_c   1.000
_cell.angle_alpha   90.00
_cell.angle_beta   90.00
_cell.angle_gamma   90.00
#
_symmetry.space_group_name_H-M   'P 1'
#
loop_
_entity.id
_entity.type
_entity.pdbx_description
1 polymer ?
#
loop_
_entity_poly.entity_id
_entity_poly.type
_entity_poly.pdbx_seq_one_letter_code
_entity_poly.pdbx_strand_id
1 'polypeptide(L)'
;MVHQDRLTKFLVFRALKTKRAEKVAYKFVPIFTLLAGPTVLQSVRGRESTNKVVSSIKGLYYWPILKISYGKPRHSQSQGNVERADQHVVNMLCAWMKDANTGWCSEELRFVQLIKYTAFYSGMKKHHAKLSLAAKLK
;
A
#
# COMPACT_ATOMS: atom_id res chain seq x y z
N MET A 1 -6.64 0.72 2.73
CA MET A 1 -5.96 -0.40 2.05
C MET A 1 -4.48 -0.19 2.19
N VAL A 2 -3.77 -1.25 2.51
CA VAL A 2 -2.31 -1.24 2.60
C VAL A 2 -1.78 -2.31 1.65
N HIS A 3 -0.82 -1.89 0.84
CA HIS A 3 -0.07 -2.77 -0.04
C HIS A 3 1.39 -2.67 0.34
N GLN A 4 2.05 -3.80 0.52
CA GLN A 4 3.48 -3.84 0.76
C GLN A 4 4.14 -4.53 -0.43
N ASP A 5 5.10 -3.84 -1.04
CA ASP A 5 6.01 -4.52 -1.96
C ASP A 5 6.94 -5.44 -1.18
N ARG A 6 7.04 -6.71 -1.60
CA ARG A 6 7.77 -7.73 -0.85
C ARG A 6 9.28 -7.51 -0.92
N LEU A 7 9.79 -6.99 -2.03
CA LEU A 7 11.22 -6.82 -2.29
C LEU A 7 11.77 -5.61 -1.53
N THR A 8 11.21 -4.44 -1.81
CA THR A 8 11.66 -3.14 -1.27
C THR A 8 11.09 -2.85 0.12
N LYS A 9 10.11 -3.63 0.58
CA LYS A 9 9.29 -3.36 1.78
C LYS A 9 8.49 -2.08 1.71
N PHE A 10 8.42 -1.43 0.54
CA PHE A 10 7.71 -0.18 0.33
C PHE A 10 6.22 -0.34 0.64
N LEU A 11 5.68 0.57 1.45
CA LEU A 11 4.29 0.55 1.89
C LEU A 11 3.49 1.60 1.14
N VAL A 12 2.45 1.14 0.44
CA VAL A 12 1.47 1.98 -0.23
C VAL A 12 0.15 1.98 0.53
N PHE A 13 -0.27 3.17 0.96
CA PHE A 13 -1.55 3.37 1.60
C PHE A 13 -2.54 4.00 0.61
N ARG A 14 -3.77 3.48 0.61
CA ARG A 14 -4.89 4.02 -0.16
C ARG A 14 -6.14 4.06 0.69
N ALA A 15 -6.74 5.24 0.79
CA ALA A 15 -8.06 5.39 1.39
C ALA A 15 -9.11 4.64 0.53
N LEU A 16 -9.95 3.86 1.20
CA LEU A 16 -11.08 3.16 0.59
C LEU A 16 -12.36 3.79 1.13
N LYS A 17 -13.22 4.29 0.24
CA LYS A 17 -14.57 4.73 0.60
C LYS A 17 -15.51 3.53 0.80
N THR A 18 -15.26 2.44 0.08
CA THR A 18 -16.07 1.21 0.14
C THR A 18 -15.18 -0.02 0.09
N LYS A 19 -15.70 -1.15 0.60
CA LYS A 19 -15.05 -2.47 0.51
C LYS A 19 -15.45 -3.26 -0.75
N ARG A 20 -16.18 -2.61 -1.68
CA ARG A 20 -16.61 -3.24 -2.95
C ARG A 20 -15.40 -3.62 -3.78
N ALA A 21 -15.39 -4.83 -4.30
CA ALA A 21 -14.23 -5.44 -4.96
C ALA A 21 -13.71 -4.61 -6.12
N GLU A 22 -14.62 -4.03 -6.91
CA GLU A 22 -14.30 -3.23 -8.10
C GLU A 22 -13.62 -1.91 -7.70
N LYS A 23 -14.11 -1.28 -6.63
CA LYS A 23 -13.53 -0.02 -6.11
C LYS A 23 -12.17 -0.27 -5.47
N VAL A 24 -11.97 -1.41 -4.84
CA VAL A 24 -10.67 -1.84 -4.30
C VAL A 24 -9.70 -2.16 -5.44
N ALA A 25 -10.14 -2.91 -6.46
CA ALA A 25 -9.36 -3.23 -7.65
C ALA A 25 -8.83 -1.96 -8.34
N TYR A 26 -9.69 -0.94 -8.50
CA TYR A 26 -9.28 0.34 -9.07
C TYR A 26 -8.19 1.07 -8.27
N LYS A 27 -8.05 0.82 -6.96
CA LYS A 27 -6.96 1.39 -6.17
C LYS A 27 -5.61 0.70 -6.41
N PHE A 28 -5.60 -0.46 -7.06
CA PHE A 28 -4.37 -1.13 -7.46
C PHE A 28 -3.76 -0.60 -8.76
N VAL A 29 -4.50 0.07 -9.67
CA VAL A 29 -3.91 0.66 -10.91
C VAL A 29 -2.64 1.45 -10.60
N PRO A 30 -2.69 2.51 -9.77
CA PRO A 30 -1.54 3.40 -9.61
C PRO A 30 -0.41 2.74 -8.81
N ILE A 31 -0.68 1.61 -8.17
CA ILE A 31 0.32 0.86 -7.42
C ILE A 31 1.11 -0.01 -8.40
N PHE A 32 0.41 -0.75 -9.25
CA PHE A 32 1.02 -1.67 -10.21
C PHE A 32 1.73 -0.94 -11.34
N THR A 33 1.22 0.22 -11.78
CA THR A 33 1.92 1.02 -12.78
C THR A 33 3.18 1.71 -12.22
N LEU A 34 3.21 2.01 -10.92
CA LEU A 34 4.36 2.66 -10.28
C LEU A 34 5.45 1.68 -9.88
N LEU A 35 5.09 0.48 -9.42
CA LEU A 35 6.02 -0.49 -8.84
C LEU A 35 6.40 -1.63 -9.79
N ALA A 36 6.00 -1.56 -11.06
CA ALA A 36 6.01 -2.66 -12.03
C ALA A 36 5.19 -3.87 -11.53
N GLY A 37 3.97 -3.99 -12.06
CA GLY A 37 2.91 -4.84 -11.51
C GLY A 37 3.35 -6.26 -11.12
N PRO A 38 2.92 -6.77 -9.96
CA PRO A 38 3.40 -8.04 -9.43
C PRO A 38 2.84 -9.24 -10.18
N THR A 39 3.64 -10.29 -10.30
CA THR A 39 3.18 -11.61 -10.79
C THR A 39 2.37 -12.36 -9.73
N VAL A 40 2.66 -12.12 -8.45
CA VAL A 40 2.00 -12.79 -7.30
C VAL A 40 1.47 -11.76 -6.32
N LEU A 41 0.17 -11.84 -6.01
CA LEU A 41 -0.46 -11.05 -4.97
C LEU A 41 -0.81 -11.94 -3.78
N GLN A 42 -0.33 -11.54 -2.59
CA GLN A 42 -0.69 -12.20 -1.33
C GLN A 42 -1.74 -11.37 -0.59
N SER A 43 -2.84 -12.01 -0.19
CA SER A 43 -3.88 -11.37 0.61
C SER A 43 -3.93 -11.96 2.01
N VAL A 44 -4.05 -11.07 2.99
CA VAL A 44 -4.30 -11.40 4.41
C VAL A 44 -5.80 -11.43 4.74
N ARG A 45 -6.66 -11.08 3.77
CA ARG A 45 -8.12 -11.11 3.93
C ARG A 45 -8.68 -12.50 3.62
N GLY A 46 -9.95 -12.72 3.99
CA GLY A 46 -10.68 -13.94 3.65
C GLY A 46 -10.66 -14.28 2.16
N ARG A 47 -10.68 -15.58 1.86
CA ARG A 47 -10.53 -16.13 0.51
C ARG A 47 -11.55 -15.56 -0.47
N GLU A 48 -12.81 -15.48 -0.05
CA GLU A 48 -13.92 -15.01 -0.87
C GLU A 48 -13.77 -13.53 -1.27
N SER A 49 -13.47 -12.65 -0.31
CA SER A 49 -13.24 -11.23 -0.57
C SER A 49 -12.04 -11.01 -1.49
N THR A 50 -10.97 -11.79 -1.29
CA THR A 50 -9.76 -11.75 -2.12
C THR A 50 -10.05 -12.17 -3.56
N ASN A 51 -10.78 -13.28 -3.74
CA ASN A 51 -11.20 -13.76 -5.05
C ASN A 51 -11.96 -12.69 -5.83
N LYS A 52 -12.95 -12.06 -5.20
CA LYS A 52 -13.76 -11.00 -5.82
C LYS A 52 -12.87 -9.85 -6.31
N VAL A 53 -11.94 -9.35 -5.48
CA VAL A 53 -11.02 -8.27 -5.86
C VAL A 53 -10.13 -8.68 -7.03
N VAL A 54 -9.58 -9.89 -7.02
CA VAL A 54 -8.66 -10.30 -8.08
C VAL A 54 -9.37 -10.57 -9.39
N SER A 55 -10.57 -11.14 -9.37
CA SER A 55 -11.40 -11.24 -10.56
C SER A 55 -11.66 -9.86 -11.17
N SER A 56 -11.96 -8.85 -10.34
CA SER A 56 -12.09 -7.47 -10.80
C SER A 56 -10.79 -6.91 -11.38
N ILE A 57 -9.62 -7.17 -10.77
CA ILE A 57 -8.30 -6.74 -11.31
C ILE A 57 -8.06 -7.39 -12.67
N LYS A 58 -8.26 -8.71 -12.80
CA LYS A 58 -8.06 -9.43 -14.06
C LYS A 58 -8.94 -8.88 -15.18
N GLY A 59 -10.21 -8.57 -14.87
CA GLY A 59 -11.15 -7.97 -15.81
C GLY A 59 -10.80 -6.53 -16.20
N LEU A 60 -10.31 -5.71 -15.26
CA LEU A 60 -9.99 -4.29 -15.53
C LEU A 60 -8.71 -4.09 -16.36
N TYR A 61 -7.70 -4.93 -16.20
CA TYR A 61 -6.37 -4.69 -16.80
C TYR A 61 -5.96 -5.70 -17.88
N TYR A 62 -6.83 -6.68 -18.20
CA TYR A 62 -6.45 -7.84 -18.99
C TYR A 62 -5.09 -8.40 -18.52
N TRP A 63 -5.01 -8.77 -17.24
CA TRP A 63 -3.77 -9.21 -16.58
C TRP A 63 -3.80 -10.73 -16.32
N PRO A 64 -3.64 -11.56 -17.35
CA PRO A 64 -3.82 -13.02 -17.24
C PRO A 64 -2.77 -13.68 -16.32
N ILE A 65 -1.58 -13.07 -16.20
CA ILE A 65 -0.43 -13.64 -15.48
C ILE A 65 -0.56 -13.49 -13.95
N LEU A 66 -1.55 -12.76 -13.44
CA LEU A 66 -1.68 -12.49 -12.00
C LEU A 66 -2.10 -13.78 -11.25
N LYS A 67 -1.21 -14.26 -10.39
CA LYS A 67 -1.45 -15.40 -9.50
C LYS A 67 -1.76 -14.90 -8.08
N ILE A 68 -2.75 -15.51 -7.43
CA ILE A 68 -3.09 -15.22 -6.03
C ILE A 68 -2.43 -16.27 -5.16
N SER A 69 -1.74 -15.81 -4.12
CA SER A 69 -1.36 -16.66 -2.99
C SER A 69 -2.23 -16.31 -1.79
N TYR A 70 -2.86 -17.31 -1.20
CA TYR A 70 -3.54 -17.16 0.07
C TYR A 70 -2.52 -17.34 1.19
N GLY A 71 -2.47 -16.42 2.15
CA GLY A 71 -1.68 -16.64 3.36
C GLY A 71 -2.10 -17.93 4.06
N LYS A 72 -1.17 -18.58 4.76
CA LYS A 72 -1.49 -19.78 5.54
C LYS A 72 -2.54 -19.44 6.64
N PRO A 73 -3.49 -20.34 6.95
CA PRO A 73 -4.57 -20.09 7.92
C PRO A 73 -4.10 -19.81 9.35
N ARG A 74 -2.87 -20.19 9.70
CA ARG A 74 -2.29 -19.99 11.03
C ARG A 74 -0.92 -19.34 10.87
N HIS A 75 -0.82 -18.13 11.42
CA HIS A 75 0.40 -17.43 11.81
C HIS A 75 1.55 -17.44 10.79
N SER A 76 1.59 -16.40 9.96
CA SER A 76 2.81 -16.01 9.25
C SER A 76 3.24 -14.62 9.71
N GLN A 77 4.53 -14.41 9.96
CA GLN A 77 5.09 -13.09 10.29
C GLN A 77 4.64 -11.99 9.31
N SER A 78 4.40 -12.33 8.04
CA SER A 78 3.86 -11.43 7.02
C SER A 78 2.44 -10.90 7.32
N GLN A 79 1.55 -11.70 7.93
CA GLN A 79 0.23 -11.22 8.34
C GLN A 79 0.35 -10.17 9.45
N GLY A 80 1.13 -10.48 10.49
CA GLY A 80 1.37 -9.55 11.59
C GLY A 80 2.07 -8.27 11.14
N ASN A 81 2.94 -8.31 10.13
CA ASN A 81 3.60 -7.12 9.61
C ASN A 81 2.62 -6.17 8.90
N VAL A 82 1.69 -6.68 8.10
CA VAL A 82 0.68 -5.86 7.43
C VAL A 82 -0.28 -5.28 8.45
N GLU A 83 -0.78 -6.09 9.39
CA GLU A 83 -1.69 -5.61 10.45
C GLU A 83 -1.03 -4.55 11.36
N ARG A 84 0.24 -4.76 11.74
CA ARG A 84 1.01 -3.74 12.47
C ARG A 84 1.25 -2.49 11.64
N ALA A 85 1.48 -2.62 10.32
CA ALA A 85 1.63 -1.48 9.44
C ALA A 85 0.31 -0.69 9.32
N ASP A 86 -0.83 -1.36 9.18
CA ASP A 86 -2.17 -0.76 9.18
C ASP A 86 -2.39 0.02 10.49
N GLN A 87 -2.17 -0.62 11.64
CA GLN A 87 -2.37 0.03 12.95
C GLN A 87 -1.43 1.22 13.16
N HIS A 88 -0.15 1.08 12.80
CA HIS A 88 0.81 2.18 12.91
C HIS A 88 0.42 3.39 12.05
N VAL A 89 -0.20 3.15 10.89
CA VAL A 89 -0.67 4.24 10.01
C VAL A 89 -1.89 4.92 10.57
N VAL A 90 -2.83 4.13 11.10
CA VAL A 90 -3.97 4.66 11.85
C VAL A 90 -3.48 5.54 13.00
N ASN A 91 -2.50 5.08 13.77
CA ASN A 91 -1.94 5.86 14.88
C ASN A 91 -1.29 7.17 14.42
N MET A 92 -0.48 7.16 13.35
CA MET A 92 0.11 8.38 12.79
C MET A 92 -0.94 9.36 12.30
N LEU A 93 -2.01 8.87 11.67
CA LEU A 93 -3.10 9.72 11.18
C LEU A 93 -3.91 10.29 12.34
N CYS A 94 -4.19 9.50 13.37
CA CYS A 94 -4.86 9.98 14.58
C CYS A 94 -4.02 11.04 15.31
N ALA A 95 -2.70 10.87 15.40
CA ALA A 95 -1.80 11.87 15.98
C ALA A 95 -1.83 13.16 15.15
N TRP A 96 -1.67 13.06 13.83
CA TRP A 96 -1.74 14.22 12.93
C TRP A 96 -3.06 14.97 13.08
N MET A 97 -4.21 14.29 13.05
CA MET A 97 -5.52 14.94 13.18
C MET A 97 -5.69 15.68 14.51
N LYS A 98 -5.14 15.17 15.61
CA LYS A 98 -5.15 15.86 16.90
C LYS A 98 -4.33 17.15 16.85
N ASP A 99 -3.18 17.11 16.19
CA ASP A 99 -2.26 18.25 16.11
C ASP A 99 -2.72 19.31 15.11
N ALA A 100 -3.34 18.91 14.00
CA ALA A 100 -3.72 19.80 12.91
C ALA A 100 -5.12 20.42 13.05
N ASN A 101 -5.99 19.89 13.92
CA ASN A 101 -7.41 20.28 14.03
C ASN A 101 -8.17 20.31 12.69
N THR A 102 -7.72 19.51 11.71
CA THR A 102 -8.29 19.42 10.37
C THR A 102 -9.06 18.12 10.15
N GLY A 103 -10.04 18.17 9.25
CA GLY A 103 -10.77 16.98 8.79
C GLY A 103 -9.92 16.07 7.88
N TRP A 104 -10.28 14.79 7.85
CA TRP A 104 -9.60 13.78 7.04
C TRP A 104 -9.71 14.02 5.52
N CYS A 105 -8.61 13.92 4.77
CA CYS A 105 -8.62 13.74 3.32
C CYS A 105 -7.63 12.64 2.87
N SER A 106 -7.62 12.32 1.57
CA SER A 106 -6.72 11.33 0.98
C SER A 106 -5.30 11.84 0.73
N GLU A 107 -5.08 13.16 0.84
CA GLU A 107 -3.80 13.79 0.52
C GLU A 107 -2.82 13.69 1.70
N GLU A 108 -3.31 13.80 2.92
CA GLU A 108 -2.58 13.60 4.18
C GLU A 108 -1.96 12.20 4.24
N LEU A 109 -2.67 11.20 3.69
CA LEU A 109 -2.16 9.85 3.57
C LEU A 109 -0.87 9.79 2.74
N ARG A 110 -0.75 10.61 1.69
CA ARG A 110 0.46 10.67 0.85
C ARG A 110 1.64 11.27 1.61
N PHE A 111 1.40 12.26 2.46
CA PHE A 111 2.44 12.82 3.34
C PHE A 111 2.92 11.79 4.37
N VAL A 112 2.00 11.04 4.97
CA VAL A 112 2.36 9.92 5.86
C VAL A 112 3.20 8.86 5.14
N GLN A 113 2.85 8.55 3.87
CA GLN A 113 3.68 7.67 3.04
C GLN A 113 5.07 8.26 2.79
N LEU A 114 5.16 9.56 2.49
CA LEU A 114 6.42 10.24 2.26
C LEU A 114 7.31 10.20 3.50
N ILE A 115 6.77 10.47 4.69
CA ILE A 115 7.52 10.41 5.97
C ILE A 115 8.04 8.99 6.21
N LYS A 116 7.21 7.96 5.99
CA LYS A 116 7.67 6.57 6.14
C LYS A 116 8.75 6.20 5.12
N TYR A 117 8.61 6.68 3.89
CA TYR A 117 9.60 6.46 2.84
C TYR A 117 10.93 7.13 3.20
N THR A 118 10.91 8.41 3.60
CA THR A 118 12.14 9.13 3.97
C THR A 118 12.81 8.51 5.19
N ALA A 119 12.06 8.04 6.19
CA ALA A 119 12.59 7.34 7.36
C ALA A 119 13.21 5.97 7.02
N PHE A 120 12.57 5.20 6.14
CA PHE A 120 13.12 3.93 5.66
C PHE A 120 14.44 4.14 4.92
N TYR A 121 14.47 5.11 4.00
CA TYR A 121 15.69 5.43 3.24
C TYR A 121 16.75 6.17 4.06
N SER A 122 16.39 6.97 5.08
CA SER A 122 17.39 7.55 5.97
C SER A 122 18.09 6.48 6.82
N GLY A 123 17.36 5.44 7.22
CA GLY A 123 17.93 4.23 7.82
C GLY A 123 18.85 3.46 6.85
N MET A 124 18.48 3.39 5.56
CA MET A 124 19.31 2.78 4.52
C MET A 124 20.50 3.65 4.09
N LYS A 125 20.43 4.98 4.18
CA LYS A 125 21.46 5.95 3.76
C LYS A 125 22.75 5.94 4.58
N LYS A 126 22.94 4.97 5.48
CA LYS A 126 24.30 4.51 5.82
C LYS A 126 25.00 3.81 4.63
N HIS A 127 24.27 3.47 3.54
CA HIS A 127 24.81 2.92 2.29
C HIS A 127 24.04 3.44 1.05
N HIS A 128 24.41 4.62 0.53
CA HIS A 128 24.07 5.17 -0.81
C HIS A 128 22.97 6.27 -0.90
N ALA A 129 23.52 7.46 -1.22
CA ALA A 129 23.04 8.55 -2.09
C ALA A 129 21.69 9.25 -1.83
N LYS A 130 21.79 10.58 -1.72
CA LYS A 130 20.69 11.56 -1.71
C LYS A 130 19.95 11.52 -3.06
N LEU A 131 18.67 11.15 -3.05
CA LEU A 131 17.73 11.52 -4.10
C LEU A 131 17.50 13.04 -4.04
N SER A 132 18.07 13.81 -4.97
CA SER A 132 17.68 15.21 -5.20
C SER A 132 16.60 15.26 -6.27
N LEU A 133 15.43 15.78 -5.94
CA LEU A 133 14.40 16.11 -6.93
C LEU A 133 14.66 17.55 -7.39
N ALA A 134 15.23 17.72 -8.59
CA ALA A 134 15.26 19.01 -9.26
C ALA A 134 13.99 19.13 -10.12
N ALA A 135 12.94 19.73 -9.57
CA ALA A 135 11.78 20.14 -10.36
C ALA A 135 11.99 21.58 -10.81
N LYS A 136 12.33 21.79 -12.09
CA LYS A 136 12.16 23.10 -12.74
C LYS A 136 10.69 23.22 -13.14
N LEU A 137 9.91 23.90 -12.31
CA LEU A 137 8.62 24.44 -12.75
C LEU A 137 8.94 25.64 -13.66
N LYS A 138 8.58 25.54 -14.94
CA LYS A 138 8.51 26.69 -15.85
C LYS A 138 7.07 27.18 -15.88
#